data_AF-A0A955IBS2-F1
#
_entry.id   AF-A0A955IBS2-F1
#
_cell.length_a   1.000
_cell.length_b   1.000
_cell.length_c   1.000
_cell.angle_alpha   90.00
_cell.angle_beta   90.00
_cell.angle_gamma   90.00
#
_symmetry.space_group_name_H-M   'P 1'
#
loop_
_entity.id
_entity.type
_entity.pdbx_description
1 polymer ?
#
loop_
_entity_poly.entity_id
_entity_poly.type
_entity_poly.pdbx_seq_one_letter_code
_entity_poly.pdbx_strand_id
1 'polypeptide(L)'
;MTNSTQQLTIQTDQPFFEQALRHGFISGIITHERVKEIIAETPEGIVQIAGVFGNKYLRPSIEEARVRIVHLVSLYLQATCHNDLDKAARSLQNQSIIAHSR
;
A
#
# COMPACT_ATOMS: atom_id res chain seq x y z
N MET A 1 30.05 -16.36 29.16
CA MET A 1 29.52 -16.91 27.90
C MET A 1 28.06 -16.48 27.81
N THR A 2 27.77 -15.40 27.09
CA THR A 2 26.40 -14.87 26.93
C THR A 2 26.05 -14.88 25.45
N ASN A 3 25.46 -15.98 24.98
CA ASN A 3 24.77 -16.01 23.69
C ASN A 3 23.37 -15.44 23.91
N SER A 4 23.22 -14.14 23.69
CA SER A 4 21.92 -13.49 23.55
C SER A 4 21.36 -13.85 22.19
N THR A 5 20.48 -14.85 22.15
CA THR A 5 19.69 -15.21 20.97
C THR A 5 18.81 -14.02 20.61
N GLN A 6 19.27 -13.20 19.66
CA GLN A 6 18.45 -12.15 19.06
C GLN A 6 17.37 -12.83 18.21
N GLN A 7 16.20 -13.08 18.80
CA GLN A 7 15.00 -13.37 18.05
C GLN A 7 14.64 -12.09 17.28
N LEU A 8 15.02 -12.06 16.01
CA LEU A 8 14.51 -11.13 15.02
C LEU A 8 13.00 -11.40 14.88
N THR A 9 12.20 -10.78 15.73
CA THR A 9 10.78 -10.61 15.42
C THR A 9 10.74 -9.76 14.17
N ILE A 10 10.35 -10.36 13.04
CA ILE A 10 9.92 -9.62 11.86
C ILE A 10 8.64 -8.92 12.29
N GLN A 11 8.77 -7.76 12.95
CA GLN A 11 7.68 -6.81 13.06
C GLN A 11 7.52 -6.26 11.65
N THR A 12 6.65 -6.89 10.86
CA THR A 12 6.14 -6.26 9.66
C THR A 12 5.23 -5.13 10.14
N ASP A 13 5.82 -3.98 10.46
CA ASP A 13 5.03 -2.78 10.71
C ASP A 13 4.18 -2.55 9.47
N GLN A 14 2.87 -2.58 9.67
CA GLN A 14 1.90 -2.40 8.60
C GLN A 14 2.17 -1.05 7.94
N PRO A 15 2.34 -0.96 6.61
CA PRO A 15 2.63 0.32 5.95
C PRO A 15 1.56 1.38 6.26
N PHE A 16 1.97 2.65 6.38
CA PHE A 16 1.04 3.73 6.76
C PHE A 16 -0.14 3.87 5.78
N PHE A 17 0.07 3.58 4.49
CA PHE A 17 -1.01 3.48 3.51
C PHE A 17 -2.08 2.46 3.92
N GLU A 18 -1.68 1.26 4.35
CA GLU A 18 -2.59 0.19 4.73
C GLU A 18 -3.32 0.51 6.04
N GLN A 19 -2.62 1.17 6.98
CA GLN A 19 -3.24 1.72 8.19
C GLN A 19 -4.32 2.76 7.86
N ALA A 20 -4.01 3.72 6.97
CA ALA A 20 -4.95 4.78 6.56
C ALA A 20 -6.15 4.22 5.80
N LEU A 21 -5.94 3.25 4.91
CA LEU A 21 -7.00 2.57 4.17
C LEU A 21 -7.94 1.81 5.12
N ARG A 22 -7.38 1.03 6.05
CA ARG A 22 -8.15 0.29 7.07
C ARG A 22 -8.92 1.23 7.98
N HIS A 23 -8.29 2.29 8.46
CA HIS A 23 -8.91 3.32 9.28
C HIS A 23 -10.09 3.96 8.54
N GLY A 24 -9.85 4.46 7.31
CA GLY A 24 -10.85 5.11 6.49
C GLY A 24 -12.05 4.22 6.16
N PHE A 25 -11.83 2.92 5.97
CA PHE A 25 -12.90 1.97 5.73
C PHE A 25 -13.75 1.73 7.00
N ILE A 26 -13.11 1.50 8.15
CA ILE A 26 -13.82 1.25 9.43
C ILE A 26 -14.59 2.49 9.88
N SER A 27 -14.03 3.69 9.68
CA SER A 27 -14.67 4.96 10.05
C SER A 27 -15.73 5.43 9.04
N GLY A 28 -15.91 4.72 7.92
CA GLY A 28 -16.88 5.06 6.88
C GLY A 28 -16.47 6.21 5.96
N ILE A 29 -15.23 6.68 6.05
CA ILE A 29 -14.65 7.69 5.13
C ILE A 29 -14.48 7.08 3.73
N ILE A 30 -14.01 5.84 3.63
CA ILE A 30 -13.76 5.16 2.35
C ILE A 30 -14.87 4.13 2.12
N THR A 31 -15.59 4.28 1.01
CA THR A 31 -16.66 3.37 0.61
C THR A 31 -16.08 2.08 0.01
N HIS A 32 -16.90 1.03 -0.01
CA HIS A 32 -16.54 -0.23 -0.67
C HIS A 32 -16.25 -0.04 -2.17
N GLU A 33 -16.95 0.87 -2.84
CA GLU A 33 -16.73 1.22 -4.24
C GLU A 33 -15.34 1.83 -4.44
N ARG A 34 -14.97 2.81 -3.59
CA ARG A 34 -13.64 3.42 -3.64
C ARG A 34 -12.53 2.41 -3.38
N VAL A 35 -12.72 1.45 -2.45
CA VAL A 35 -11.75 0.35 -2.24
C VAL A 35 -11.54 -0.45 -3.53
N LYS A 36 -12.61 -0.76 -4.28
CA LYS A 36 -12.49 -1.48 -5.56
C LYS A 36 -11.73 -0.67 -6.61
N GLU A 37 -11.96 0.63 -6.69
CA GLU A 37 -11.22 1.52 -7.58
C GLU A 37 -9.73 1.57 -7.21
N ILE A 38 -9.40 1.70 -5.92
CA ILE A 38 -8.01 1.66 -5.43
C ILE A 38 -7.33 0.34 -5.83
N ILE A 39 -8.01 -0.80 -5.68
CA ILE A 39 -7.48 -2.11 -6.12
C ILE A 39 -7.25 -2.12 -7.63
N ALA A 40 -8.18 -1.60 -8.43
CA ALA A 40 -8.02 -1.51 -9.89
C ALA A 40 -6.86 -0.58 -10.31
N GLU A 41 -6.56 0.44 -9.51
CA GLU A 41 -5.43 1.36 -9.71
C GLU A 41 -4.08 0.74 -9.28
N THR A 42 -4.07 -0.36 -8.52
CA THR A 42 -2.83 -1.01 -8.08
C THR A 42 -2.19 -1.92 -9.14
N PRO A 43 -0.89 -2.22 -8.99
CA PRO A 43 -0.19 -3.20 -9.81
C PRO A 43 -0.81 -4.60 -9.84
N GLU A 44 -1.78 -4.95 -8.98
CA GLU A 44 -2.49 -6.23 -9.09
C GLU A 44 -3.31 -6.35 -10.39
N GLY A 45 -3.82 -5.25 -10.93
CA GLY A 45 -4.37 -5.21 -12.30
C GLY A 45 -3.31 -5.52 -13.36
N ILE A 46 -2.05 -5.11 -13.12
CA ILE A 46 -0.89 -5.43 -13.95
C ILE A 46 -0.44 -6.89 -13.75
N VAL A 47 -0.56 -7.47 -12.53
CA VAL A 47 -0.30 -8.91 -12.28
C VAL A 47 -1.28 -9.78 -13.06
N GLN A 48 -2.57 -9.43 -13.10
CA GLN A 48 -3.57 -10.15 -13.91
C GLN A 48 -3.23 -10.11 -15.40
N ILE A 49 -2.75 -8.98 -15.91
CA ILE A 49 -2.26 -8.82 -17.29
C ILE A 49 -0.96 -9.62 -17.52
N ALA A 50 -0.02 -9.61 -16.56
CA ALA A 50 1.24 -10.34 -16.64
C ALA A 50 1.08 -11.86 -16.65
N GLY A 51 0.05 -12.39 -15.99
CA GLY A 51 -0.34 -13.80 -16.09
C GLY A 51 -0.72 -14.22 -17.52
N VAL A 52 -1.23 -13.28 -18.33
CA VAL A 52 -1.56 -13.49 -19.75
C VAL A 52 -0.31 -13.41 -20.66
N PHE A 53 0.71 -12.63 -20.27
CA PHE A 53 1.91 -12.37 -21.10
C PHE A 53 3.18 -13.17 -20.73
N GLY A 54 3.16 -13.98 -19.66
CA GLY A 54 4.00 -15.17 -19.48
C GLY A 54 5.52 -15.02 -19.66
N ASN A 55 6.21 -14.34 -18.73
CA ASN A 55 7.67 -14.44 -18.53
C ASN A 55 7.94 -14.76 -17.04
N LYS A 56 8.80 -15.76 -16.76
CA LYS A 56 9.22 -16.17 -15.40
C LYS A 56 9.80 -15.06 -14.51
N TYR A 57 10.28 -13.96 -15.09
CA TYR A 57 10.83 -12.80 -14.39
C TYR A 57 9.79 -11.71 -14.10
N LEU A 58 8.63 -11.77 -14.76
CA LEU A 58 7.64 -10.70 -14.71
C LEU A 58 6.94 -10.66 -13.36
N ARG A 59 6.54 -11.83 -12.83
CA ARG A 59 5.87 -11.90 -11.53
C ARG A 59 6.74 -11.34 -10.39
N PRO A 60 7.99 -11.76 -10.16
CA PRO A 60 8.85 -11.16 -9.13
C PRO A 60 9.02 -9.65 -9.27
N SER A 61 9.21 -9.14 -10.49
CA SER A 61 9.35 -7.70 -10.72
C SER A 61 8.08 -6.89 -10.40
N ILE A 62 6.91 -7.47 -10.63
CA ILE A 62 5.63 -6.81 -10.29
C ILE A 62 5.38 -6.84 -8.78
N GLU A 63 5.70 -7.93 -8.11
CA GLU A 63 5.63 -8.00 -6.65
C GLU A 63 6.54 -6.94 -6.01
N GLU A 64 7.75 -6.78 -6.53
CA GLU A 64 8.69 -5.77 -6.06
C GLU A 64 8.20 -4.34 -6.36
N ALA A 65 7.64 -4.10 -7.55
CA ALA A 65 7.01 -2.83 -7.90
C ALA A 65 5.81 -2.50 -6.99
N ARG A 66 5.00 -3.50 -6.63
CA ARG A 66 3.88 -3.36 -5.68
C ARG A 66 4.37 -2.90 -4.32
N VAL A 67 5.39 -3.54 -3.77
CA VAL A 67 5.99 -3.14 -2.48
C VAL A 67 6.51 -1.71 -2.52
N ARG A 68 7.21 -1.33 -3.60
CA ARG A 68 7.73 0.04 -3.79
C ARG A 68 6.61 1.09 -3.82
N ILE A 69 5.52 0.82 -4.55
CA ILE A 69 4.39 1.74 -4.63
C ILE A 69 3.73 1.92 -3.27
N VAL A 70 3.51 0.83 -2.52
CA VAL A 70 2.95 0.92 -1.15
C VAL A 70 3.83 1.75 -0.23
N HIS A 71 5.16 1.58 -0.30
CA HIS A 71 6.09 2.41 0.48
C HIS A 71 6.06 3.87 0.05
N LEU A 72 6.07 4.16 -1.25
CA LEU A 72 6.07 5.54 -1.75
C LEU A 72 4.79 6.29 -1.36
N VAL A 73 3.63 5.65 -1.54
CA VAL A 73 2.34 6.22 -1.11
C VAL A 73 2.30 6.40 0.41
N SER A 74 2.85 5.46 1.18
CA SER A 74 2.97 5.60 2.63
C SER A 74 3.79 6.84 3.00
N LEU A 75 4.98 7.02 2.43
CA LEU A 75 5.85 8.18 2.69
C LEU A 75 5.16 9.50 2.31
N TYR A 76 4.49 9.55 1.16
CA TYR A 76 3.74 10.73 0.73
C TYR A 76 2.64 11.10 1.74
N LEU A 77 1.84 10.12 2.16
CA LEU A 77 0.74 10.36 3.12
C LEU A 77 1.30 10.80 4.47
N GLN A 78 2.39 10.21 4.94
CA GLN A 78 3.03 10.63 6.18
C GLN A 78 3.53 12.07 6.10
N ALA A 79 4.17 12.46 4.99
CA ALA A 79 4.69 13.80 4.78
C ALA A 79 3.59 14.86 4.67
N THR A 80 2.52 14.57 3.92
CA THR A 80 1.45 15.55 3.65
C THR A 80 0.40 15.60 4.75
N CYS A 81 0.07 14.45 5.33
CA CYS A 81 -0.94 14.33 6.38
C CYS A 81 -0.32 14.33 7.78
N HIS A 82 1.00 14.45 7.93
CA HIS A 82 1.69 14.50 9.22
C HIS A 82 1.38 13.29 10.12
N ASN A 83 1.31 12.10 9.51
CA ASN A 83 0.90 10.83 10.15
C ASN A 83 -0.55 10.80 10.71
N ASP A 84 -1.41 11.74 10.30
CA ASP A 84 -2.84 11.76 10.67
C ASP A 84 -3.65 10.82 9.77
N LEU A 85 -4.23 9.76 10.36
CA LEU A 85 -4.98 8.72 9.65
C LEU A 85 -6.31 9.21 9.07
N ASP A 86 -6.96 10.20 9.68
CA ASP A 86 -8.20 10.79 9.16
C ASP A 86 -7.92 11.61 7.91
N LYS A 87 -6.87 12.45 7.95
CA LYS A 87 -6.45 13.24 6.78
C LYS A 87 -5.97 12.34 5.64
N ALA A 88 -5.20 11.30 5.97
CA ALA A 88 -4.73 10.32 4.98
C ALA A 88 -5.91 9.56 4.36
N ALA A 89 -6.88 9.11 5.15
CA ALA A 89 -8.07 8.43 4.65
C ALA A 89 -8.91 9.33 3.71
N ARG A 90 -9.07 10.62 4.06
CA ARG A 90 -9.75 11.60 3.19
C ARG A 90 -8.97 11.87 1.90
N SER A 91 -7.63 11.87 1.95
CA SER A 91 -6.81 11.98 0.75
C SER A 91 -7.00 10.77 -0.17
N LEU A 92 -7.02 9.55 0.39
CA LEU A 92 -7.30 8.31 -0.36
C LEU A 92 -8.72 8.25 -0.94
N GLN A 93 -9.70 8.83 -0.26
CA GLN A 93 -11.06 8.97 -0.76
C GLN A 93 -11.12 9.86 -2.00
N ASN A 94 -10.42 10.99 -1.98
CA ASN A 94 -10.59 12.06 -2.95
C ASN A 94 -9.64 11.98 -4.15
N GLN A 95 -8.59 11.17 -4.07
CA GLN A 95 -7.52 11.13 -5.07
C GLN A 95 -7.13 9.70 -5.43
N SER A 96 -6.73 9.50 -6.69
CA SER A 96 -6.13 8.24 -7.15
C SER A 96 -4.80 7.98 -6.43
N ILE A 97 -4.51 6.73 -6.10
CA ILE A 97 -3.24 6.33 -5.47
C ILE A 97 -2.01 6.65 -6.31
N ILE A 98 -2.17 6.76 -7.63
CA ILE A 98 -1.10 7.14 -8.56
C ILE A 98 -0.77 8.64 -8.45
N ALA A 99 -1.71 9.47 -7.98
CA ALA A 99 -1.42 10.88 -7.72
C ALA A 99 -0.50 11.04 -6.49
N HIS A 100 -0.58 10.12 -5.52
CA HIS A 100 0.25 10.11 -4.31
C HIS A 100 1.67 9.55 -4.53
N SER A 101 1.95 9.00 -5.72
CA SER A 101 3.28 8.44 -6.07
C SER A 101 4.09 9.34 -7.01
N ARG A 102 3.64 10.58 -7.25
CA ARG A 102 4.32 11.57 -8.08
C ARG A 102 5.25 12.48 -7.30
#